data_AF-A0A218QLN5-F1
#
_entry.id   AF-A0A218QLN5-F1
#
_cell.length_a   1.000
_cell.length_b   1.000
_cell.length_c   1.000
_cell.angle_alpha   90.00
_cell.angle_beta   90.00
_cell.angle_gamma   90.00
#
_symmetry.space_group_name_H-M   'P 1'
#
loop_
_entity.id
_entity.type
_entity.pdbx_description
1 polymer ?
#
loop_
_entity_poly.entity_id
_entity_poly.type
_entity_poly.pdbx_seq_one_letter_code
_entity_poly.pdbx_strand_id
1 'polypeptide(L)'
;MGIAKGQDPQAQNLLLNTPTYIAIVIPSICYVEALTTLEQEEKYNEDFLRRLDIQINEAERDKTSENSRLLRSLLNQSRIKFLDRINDIKERFDTAFNQLNTKTKIITLNIEIIQGNLNTNILDKHIMDKLILECITYHARLHTSETKVFLSSNSKEFGKR
;
A
#
# COMPACT_ATOMS: atom_id res chain seq x y z
N MET A 1 0.07 0.41 -1.70
CA MET A 1 -1.14 -0.13 -1.03
C MET A 1 -2.44 0.65 -1.25
N GLY A 2 -2.42 1.95 -1.59
CA GLY A 2 -3.64 2.76 -1.73
C GLY A 2 -4.70 2.17 -2.67
N ILE A 3 -4.29 1.66 -3.84
CA ILE A 3 -5.17 0.95 -4.79
C ILE A 3 -5.77 -0.31 -4.16
N ALA A 4 -4.92 -1.19 -3.60
CA ALA A 4 -5.35 -2.47 -2.99
C ALA A 4 -6.37 -2.27 -1.85
N LYS A 5 -6.19 -1.22 -1.04
CA LYS A 5 -7.12 -0.87 0.04
C LYS A 5 -8.37 -0.11 -0.45
N GLY A 6 -8.45 0.25 -1.72
CA GLY A 6 -9.54 1.07 -2.29
C GLY A 6 -9.53 2.51 -1.82
N GLN A 7 -8.38 3.02 -1.38
CA GLN A 7 -8.21 4.37 -0.85
C GLN A 7 -7.80 5.38 -1.94
N ASP A 8 -7.35 4.89 -3.09
CA ASP A 8 -6.92 5.73 -4.22
C ASP A 8 -7.55 5.28 -5.55
N PRO A 9 -8.83 5.62 -5.78
CA PRO A 9 -9.53 5.27 -7.02
C PRO A 9 -8.96 6.01 -8.23
N GLN A 10 -8.32 7.17 -8.04
CA GLN A 10 -7.72 7.94 -9.12
C GLN A 10 -6.46 7.25 -9.66
N ALA A 11 -5.58 6.78 -8.78
CA ALA A 11 -4.43 5.98 -9.16
C ALA A 11 -4.84 4.66 -9.83
N GLN A 12 -5.89 4.00 -9.31
CA GLN A 12 -6.43 2.80 -9.94
C GLN A 12 -6.94 3.10 -11.35
N ASN A 13 -7.69 4.17 -11.54
CA ASN A 13 -8.19 4.57 -12.85
C ASN A 13 -7.05 4.93 -13.81
N LEU A 14 -6.01 5.63 -13.36
CA LEU A 14 -4.84 5.96 -14.17
C LEU A 14 -4.09 4.70 -14.63
N LEU A 15 -3.95 3.70 -13.75
CA LEU A 15 -3.29 2.44 -14.08
C LEU A 15 -4.14 1.57 -15.03
N LEU A 16 -5.47 1.58 -14.86
CA LEU A 16 -6.39 0.90 -15.77
C LEU A 16 -6.43 1.56 -17.15
N ASN A 17 -6.54 2.89 -17.18
CA ASN A 17 -6.83 3.70 -18.35
C ASN A 17 -5.68 4.69 -18.65
N THR A 18 -4.45 4.19 -18.69
CA THR A 18 -3.27 5.02 -18.97
C THR A 18 -3.36 5.60 -20.39
N PRO A 19 -3.37 6.95 -20.56
CA PRO A 19 -3.36 7.56 -21.88
C PRO A 19 -2.09 7.20 -22.64
N THR A 20 -2.19 7.02 -23.96
CA THR A 20 -1.06 6.58 -24.80
C THR A 20 0.13 7.54 -24.83
N TYR A 21 -0.11 8.82 -24.54
CA TYR A 21 0.91 9.87 -24.47
C TYR A 21 1.56 10.00 -23.08
N ILE A 22 1.16 9.16 -22.10
CA ILE A 22 1.71 9.17 -20.74
C ILE A 22 2.46 7.86 -20.51
N ALA A 23 3.72 7.99 -20.09
CA ALA A 23 4.47 6.86 -19.55
C ALA A 23 4.39 6.90 -18.01
N ILE A 24 3.99 5.79 -17.41
CA ILE A 24 4.07 5.62 -15.95
C ILE A 24 5.46 5.07 -15.62
N VAL A 25 6.16 5.75 -14.73
CA VAL A 25 7.49 5.37 -14.28
C VAL A 25 7.46 5.19 -12.76
N ILE A 26 7.97 4.07 -12.27
CA ILE A 26 7.94 3.72 -10.84
C ILE A 26 9.33 3.30 -10.35
N PRO A 27 9.83 3.84 -9.21
CA PRO A 27 11.01 3.32 -8.56
C PRO A 27 10.86 1.85 -8.15
N SER A 28 11.89 1.03 -8.40
CA SER A 28 11.86 -0.40 -8.03
C SER A 28 11.65 -0.61 -6.53
N ILE A 29 12.13 0.33 -5.71
CA ILE A 29 11.96 0.32 -4.25
C ILE A 29 10.49 0.43 -3.81
N CYS A 30 9.61 1.04 -4.60
CA CYS A 30 8.16 1.09 -4.30
C CYS A 30 7.52 -0.30 -4.30
N TYR A 31 8.03 -1.26 -5.08
CA TYR A 31 7.56 -2.64 -5.03
C TYR A 31 7.95 -3.31 -3.71
N VAL A 32 9.17 -3.07 -3.23
CA VAL A 32 9.63 -3.56 -1.92
C VAL A 32 8.77 -2.97 -0.81
N GLU A 33 8.54 -1.66 -0.83
CA GLU A 33 7.65 -0.99 0.12
C GLU A 33 6.21 -1.56 0.09
N ALA A 34 5.67 -1.82 -1.11
CA ALA A 34 4.34 -2.40 -1.24
C ALA A 34 4.26 -3.81 -0.62
N LEU A 35 5.27 -4.64 -0.83
CA LEU A 35 5.34 -6.00 -0.28
C LEU A 35 5.53 -6.01 1.23
N THR A 36 6.42 -5.18 1.77
CA THR A 36 6.62 -5.08 3.24
C THR A 36 5.38 -4.51 3.93
N THR A 37 4.68 -3.57 3.27
CA THR A 37 3.41 -3.07 3.79
C THR A 37 2.33 -4.17 3.76
N LEU A 38 2.26 -4.98 2.70
CA LEU A 38 1.33 -6.11 2.63
C LEU A 38 1.59 -7.13 3.76
N GLU A 39 2.85 -7.51 3.97
CA GLU A 39 3.25 -8.42 5.06
C GLU A 39 2.82 -7.86 6.44
N GLN A 40 3.02 -6.56 6.65
CA GLN A 40 2.61 -5.92 7.90
C GLN A 40 1.08 -5.91 8.07
N GLU A 41 0.31 -5.70 7.01
CA GLU A 41 -1.15 -5.81 7.04
C GLU A 41 -1.62 -7.24 7.33
N GLU A 42 -0.97 -8.26 6.78
CA GLU A 42 -1.26 -9.66 7.08
C GLU A 42 -1.09 -9.96 8.58
N LYS A 43 0.03 -9.51 9.18
CA LYS A 43 0.25 -9.62 10.64
C LYS A 43 -0.85 -8.92 11.45
N TYR A 44 -1.27 -7.72 11.03
CA TYR A 44 -2.36 -7.01 11.70
C TYR A 44 -3.70 -7.75 11.58
N ASN A 45 -3.99 -8.31 10.41
CA ASN A 45 -5.21 -9.09 10.17
C ASN A 45 -5.25 -10.34 11.07
N GLU A 46 -4.13 -11.05 11.20
CA GLU A 46 -4.00 -12.22 12.08
C GLU A 46 -4.22 -11.86 13.56
N ASP A 47 -3.60 -10.76 14.05
CA ASP A 47 -3.80 -10.32 15.43
C ASP A 47 -5.27 -9.94 15.69
N PHE A 48 -5.91 -9.25 14.75
CA PHE A 48 -7.31 -8.87 14.87
C PHE A 48 -8.23 -10.09 14.90
N LEU A 49 -8.04 -11.05 13.98
CA LEU A 49 -8.82 -12.29 13.95
C LEU A 49 -8.68 -13.09 15.25
N ARG A 50 -7.45 -13.19 15.78
CA ARG A 50 -7.20 -13.84 17.08
C ARG A 50 -7.96 -13.17 18.21
N ARG A 51 -7.94 -11.82 18.30
CA ARG A 51 -8.70 -11.08 19.32
C ARG A 51 -10.20 -11.28 19.15
N LEU A 52 -10.68 -11.30 17.92
CA LEU A 52 -12.09 -11.53 17.60
C LEU A 52 -12.55 -12.92 18.06
N ASP A 53 -11.75 -13.95 17.78
CA ASP A 53 -12.03 -15.33 18.20
C ASP A 53 -12.06 -15.46 19.74
N ILE A 54 -11.19 -14.75 20.47
CA ILE A 54 -11.25 -14.68 21.95
C ILE A 54 -12.60 -14.12 22.41
N GLN A 55 -13.07 -13.01 21.82
CA GLN A 55 -14.34 -12.39 22.21
C GLN A 55 -15.56 -13.25 21.85
N ILE A 56 -15.51 -13.97 20.72
CA ILE A 56 -16.54 -14.95 20.34
C ILE A 56 -16.63 -16.05 21.40
N ASN A 57 -15.48 -16.59 21.82
CA ASN A 57 -15.42 -17.66 22.83
C ASN A 57 -15.92 -17.20 24.20
N GLU A 58 -15.59 -15.98 24.63
CA GLU A 58 -16.11 -15.42 25.89
C GLU A 58 -17.63 -15.22 25.84
N ALA A 59 -18.16 -14.69 24.73
CA ALA A 59 -19.60 -14.53 24.53
C ALA A 59 -20.34 -15.87 24.44
N GLU A 60 -19.69 -16.94 23.97
CA GLU A 60 -20.25 -18.29 23.94
C GLU A 60 -20.31 -18.96 25.32
N ARG A 61 -19.39 -18.63 26.23
CA ARG A 61 -19.36 -19.19 27.59
C ARG A 61 -20.52 -18.71 28.45
N ASP A 62 -21.01 -17.50 28.21
CA ASP A 62 -22.17 -16.95 28.91
C ASP A 62 -23.48 -17.45 28.28
N LYS A 63 -24.03 -18.50 28.89
CA LYS A 63 -25.28 -19.16 28.46
C LYS A 63 -26.54 -18.45 28.96
N THR A 64 -26.41 -17.45 29.82
CA THR A 64 -27.54 -16.86 30.55
C THR A 64 -27.94 -15.49 30.04
N SER A 65 -27.01 -14.77 29.41
CA SER A 65 -27.24 -13.42 28.88
C SER A 65 -27.69 -13.45 27.42
N GLU A 66 -28.85 -12.87 27.14
CA GLU A 66 -29.29 -12.65 25.75
C GLU A 66 -28.36 -11.73 24.98
N ASN A 67 -27.74 -10.76 25.66
CA ASN A 67 -26.75 -9.87 25.08
C ASN A 67 -25.50 -10.63 24.62
N SER A 68 -25.05 -11.63 25.40
CA SER A 68 -23.90 -12.46 25.04
C SER A 68 -24.18 -13.31 23.80
N ARG A 69 -25.39 -13.88 23.70
CA ARG A 69 -25.86 -14.58 22.48
C ARG A 69 -25.92 -13.65 21.26
N LEU A 70 -26.45 -12.45 21.41
CA LEU A 70 -26.51 -11.45 20.32
C LEU A 70 -25.10 -11.03 19.90
N LEU A 71 -24.24 -10.69 20.87
CA LEU A 71 -22.85 -10.31 20.65
C LEU A 71 -22.10 -11.40 19.87
N ARG A 72 -22.22 -12.66 20.29
CA ARG A 72 -21.63 -13.80 19.57
C ARG A 72 -22.05 -13.83 18.10
N SER A 73 -23.35 -13.63 17.82
CA SER A 73 -23.85 -13.62 16.43
C SER A 73 -23.21 -12.49 15.62
N LEU A 74 -23.16 -11.27 16.17
CA LEU A 74 -22.58 -10.10 15.52
C LEU A 74 -21.08 -10.25 15.27
N LEU A 75 -20.33 -10.80 16.24
CA LEU A 75 -18.89 -11.04 16.09
C LEU A 75 -18.59 -12.11 15.03
N ASN A 76 -19.39 -13.19 14.97
CA ASN A 76 -19.26 -14.19 13.90
C ASN A 76 -19.51 -13.60 12.52
N GLN A 77 -20.55 -12.77 12.35
CA GLN A 77 -20.81 -12.08 11.08
C GLN A 77 -19.67 -11.11 10.73
N SER A 78 -19.17 -10.37 11.73
CA SER A 78 -18.04 -9.46 11.55
C SER A 78 -16.77 -10.19 11.12
N ARG A 79 -16.52 -11.39 11.66
CA ARG A 79 -15.40 -12.25 11.28
C ARG A 79 -15.48 -12.65 9.80
N ILE A 80 -16.65 -13.08 9.34
CA ILE A 80 -16.88 -13.43 7.93
C ILE A 80 -16.61 -12.22 7.04
N LYS A 81 -17.21 -11.06 7.36
CA LYS A 81 -17.00 -9.83 6.58
C LYS A 81 -15.56 -9.32 6.61
N PHE A 82 -14.84 -9.54 7.70
CA PHE A 82 -13.44 -9.20 7.78
C PHE A 82 -12.59 -10.09 6.86
N LEU A 83 -12.86 -11.40 6.82
CA LEU A 83 -12.21 -12.33 5.90
C LEU A 83 -12.52 -11.99 4.43
N ASP A 84 -13.78 -11.69 4.10
CA ASP A 84 -14.18 -11.22 2.76
C ASP A 84 -13.35 -9.99 2.37
N ARG A 85 -13.24 -9.00 3.27
CA ARG A 85 -12.45 -7.78 3.04
C ARG A 85 -10.96 -8.08 2.84
N ILE A 86 -10.38 -9.04 3.55
CA ILE A 86 -8.97 -9.45 3.35
C ILE A 86 -8.80 -9.99 1.92
N ASN A 87 -9.72 -10.85 1.48
CA ASN A 87 -9.70 -11.40 0.12
C ASN A 87 -9.82 -10.29 -0.94
N ASP A 88 -10.74 -9.34 -0.75
CA ASP A 88 -10.89 -8.19 -1.66
C ASP A 88 -9.61 -7.36 -1.77
N ILE A 89 -8.88 -7.17 -0.66
CA ILE A 89 -7.62 -6.42 -0.65
C ILE A 89 -6.53 -7.20 -1.39
N LYS A 90 -6.44 -8.51 -1.17
CA LYS A 90 -5.46 -9.38 -1.83
C LYS A 90 -5.67 -9.44 -3.34
N GLU A 91 -6.91 -9.65 -3.78
CA GLU A 91 -7.25 -9.68 -5.21
C GLU A 91 -6.91 -8.34 -5.90
N ARG A 92 -7.24 -7.21 -5.26
CA ARG A 92 -6.90 -5.89 -5.78
C ARG A 92 -5.39 -5.63 -5.77
N PHE A 93 -4.67 -6.13 -4.76
CA PHE A 93 -3.21 -6.05 -4.72
C PHE A 93 -2.59 -6.79 -5.91
N ASP A 94 -2.94 -8.06 -6.10
CA ASP A 94 -2.41 -8.90 -7.16
C ASP A 94 -2.73 -8.32 -8.54
N THR A 95 -3.97 -7.83 -8.73
CA THR A 95 -4.40 -7.17 -9.96
C THR A 95 -3.57 -5.91 -10.23
N ALA A 96 -3.41 -5.02 -9.23
CA ALA A 96 -2.64 -3.80 -9.39
C ALA A 96 -1.15 -4.09 -9.64
N PHE A 97 -0.58 -5.07 -8.94
CA PHE A 97 0.82 -5.45 -9.08
C PHE A 97 1.12 -5.99 -10.49
N ASN A 98 0.25 -6.84 -11.03
CA ASN A 98 0.36 -7.36 -12.39
C ASN A 98 0.20 -6.27 -13.46
N GLN A 99 -0.70 -5.31 -13.24
CA GLN A 99 -0.83 -4.15 -14.12
C GLN A 99 0.41 -3.25 -14.09
N LEU A 100 0.99 -3.03 -12.92
CA LEU A 100 2.23 -2.25 -12.79
C LEU A 100 3.37 -2.90 -13.60
N ASN A 101 3.52 -4.23 -13.51
CA ASN A 101 4.55 -4.97 -14.23
C ASN A 101 4.43 -4.85 -15.77
N THR A 102 3.21 -4.66 -16.30
CA THR A 102 2.97 -4.62 -17.75
C THR A 102 2.89 -3.21 -18.32
N LYS A 103 2.54 -2.21 -17.49
CA LYS A 103 2.25 -0.84 -17.96
C LYS A 103 3.27 0.21 -17.52
N THR A 104 4.21 -0.14 -16.65
CA THR A 104 5.16 0.85 -16.09
C THR A 104 6.59 0.58 -16.50
N LYS A 105 7.37 1.65 -16.59
CA LYS A 105 8.84 1.57 -16.66
C LYS A 105 9.39 1.62 -15.24
N ILE A 106 10.36 0.77 -14.96
CA ILE A 106 10.99 0.68 -13.64
C ILE A 106 12.25 1.54 -13.61
N ILE A 107 12.38 2.39 -12.59
CA ILE A 107 13.66 3.02 -12.24
C ILE A 107 14.39 2.04 -11.31
N THR A 108 15.41 1.38 -11.84
CA THR A 108 16.21 0.44 -11.06
C THR A 108 17.04 1.17 -10.02
N LEU A 109 16.91 0.77 -8.76
CA LEU A 109 17.80 1.22 -7.70
C LEU A 109 19.25 0.81 -8.01
N ASN A 110 20.18 1.75 -7.98
CA ASN A 110 21.60 1.53 -8.21
C ASN A 110 22.45 2.16 -7.10
N ILE A 111 23.77 1.95 -7.17
CA ILE A 111 24.68 2.42 -6.14
C ILE A 111 24.77 3.95 -6.11
N GLU A 112 24.65 4.62 -7.26
CA GLU A 112 24.68 6.08 -7.33
C GLU A 112 23.49 6.70 -6.59
N ILE A 113 22.29 6.12 -6.73
CA ILE A 113 21.10 6.54 -6.00
C ILE A 113 21.28 6.32 -4.49
N ILE A 114 21.84 5.17 -4.08
CA ILE A 114 22.09 4.87 -2.66
C ILE A 114 23.10 5.87 -2.07
N GLN A 115 24.19 6.17 -2.79
CA GLN A 115 25.16 7.17 -2.36
C GLN A 115 24.57 8.58 -2.32
N GLY A 116 23.73 8.94 -3.30
CA GLY A 116 22.99 10.20 -3.29
C GLY A 116 22.08 10.35 -2.06
N ASN A 117 21.42 9.26 -1.66
CA ASN A 117 20.57 9.21 -0.49
C ASN A 117 21.35 9.45 0.82
N LEU A 118 22.58 8.94 0.93
CA LEU A 118 23.44 9.17 2.11
C LEU A 118 23.90 10.64 2.22
N ASN A 119 24.01 11.35 1.11
CA ASN A 119 24.55 12.71 1.05
C ASN A 119 23.48 13.81 1.11
N THR A 120 22.19 13.47 1.05
CA THR A 120 21.07 14.42 1.14
C THR A 120 20.52 14.47 2.56
N ASN A 121 20.25 15.66 3.12
CA ASN A 121 19.64 15.83 4.46
C ASN A 121 18.13 16.13 4.38
N ILE A 122 17.41 15.35 3.56
CA ILE A 122 15.96 15.48 3.35
C ILE A 122 15.30 14.21 3.85
N LEU A 123 14.13 14.32 4.51
CA LEU A 123 13.34 13.17 4.98
C LEU A 123 14.13 12.18 5.88
N ASP A 124 15.01 12.67 6.76
CA ASP A 124 15.94 11.81 7.52
C ASP A 124 15.25 10.81 8.47
N LYS A 125 13.97 10.99 8.79
CA LYS A 125 13.16 10.03 9.56
C LYS A 125 12.44 8.97 8.71
N HIS A 126 12.47 9.12 7.38
CA HIS A 126 11.70 8.33 6.42
C HIS A 126 12.63 7.80 5.32
N ILE A 127 13.48 6.83 5.67
CA ILE A 127 14.51 6.28 4.77
C ILE A 127 13.94 5.79 3.43
N MET A 128 12.77 5.14 3.44
CA MET A 128 12.11 4.63 2.24
C MET A 128 11.61 5.77 1.34
N ASP A 129 10.89 6.74 1.90
CA ASP A 129 10.41 7.93 1.18
C ASP A 129 11.58 8.74 0.58
N LYS A 130 12.68 8.87 1.34
CA LYS A 130 13.92 9.50 0.88
C LYS A 130 14.53 8.74 -0.30
N LEU A 131 14.54 7.42 -0.25
CA LEU A 131 15.11 6.59 -1.31
C LEU A 131 14.26 6.63 -2.58
N ILE A 132 12.93 6.63 -2.42
CA ILE A 132 11.97 6.86 -3.51
C ILE A 132 12.24 8.20 -4.18
N LEU A 133 12.41 9.27 -3.39
CA LEU A 133 12.68 10.61 -3.92
C LEU A 133 14.02 10.68 -4.66
N GLU A 134 15.08 10.07 -4.13
CA GLU A 134 16.38 10.08 -4.82
C GLU A 134 16.31 9.26 -6.12
N CYS A 135 15.57 8.15 -6.18
CA CYS A 135 15.33 7.42 -7.43
C CYS A 135 14.68 8.32 -8.49
N ILE A 136 13.63 9.04 -8.09
CA ILE A 136 12.88 9.95 -8.98
C ILE A 136 13.77 11.09 -9.45
N THR A 137 14.53 11.69 -8.53
CA THR A 137 15.42 12.83 -8.83
C THR A 137 16.56 12.41 -9.74
N TYR A 138 17.18 11.26 -9.47
CA TYR A 138 18.21 10.67 -10.32
C TYR A 138 17.70 10.44 -11.75
N HIS A 139 16.53 9.80 -11.89
CA HIS A 139 15.91 9.61 -13.20
C HIS A 139 15.59 10.96 -13.90
N ALA A 140 15.08 11.95 -13.16
CA ALA A 140 14.81 13.27 -13.73
C ALA A 140 16.06 13.95 -14.29
N ARG A 141 17.22 13.82 -13.60
CA ARG A 141 18.52 14.36 -14.06
C ARG A 141 18.99 13.70 -15.36
N LEU A 142 18.70 12.42 -15.58
CA LEU A 142 19.08 11.69 -16.79
C LEU A 142 18.15 11.96 -17.98
N HIS A 143 16.92 12.42 -17.71
CA HIS A 143 15.86 12.57 -18.71
C HIS A 143 15.33 14.01 -18.76
N THR A 144 16.20 15.00 -18.96
CA THR A 144 15.84 16.43 -18.83
C THR A 144 14.89 16.95 -19.91
N SER A 145 14.77 16.26 -21.04
CA SER A 145 13.91 16.66 -22.16
C SER A 145 12.43 16.29 -22.00
N GLU A 146 12.09 15.42 -21.04
CA GLU A 146 10.71 14.95 -20.85
C GLU A 146 10.02 15.73 -19.72
N THR A 147 8.78 16.16 -19.95
CA THR A 147 7.92 16.71 -18.90
C THR A 147 7.51 15.62 -17.92
N LYS A 148 7.73 15.85 -16.62
CA LYS A 148 7.45 14.89 -15.55
C LYS A 148 6.44 15.46 -14.56
N VAL A 149 5.57 14.58 -14.06
CA VAL A 149 4.66 14.89 -12.95
C VAL A 149 4.92 13.86 -11.86
N PHE A 150 5.15 14.34 -10.64
CA PHE A 150 5.27 13.48 -9.47
C PHE A 150 3.88 13.20 -8.89
N LEU A 151 3.60 11.91 -8.62
CA LEU A 151 2.36 11.45 -8.02
C LEU A 151 2.68 10.77 -6.69
N SER A 152 2.06 11.25 -5.62
CA SER A 152 2.13 10.63 -4.30
C SER A 152 0.85 10.90 -3.52
N SER A 153 0.36 9.89 -2.81
CA SER A 153 -0.71 10.04 -1.83
C SER A 153 -0.23 10.67 -0.52
N ASN A 154 1.09 10.78 -0.32
CA ASN A 154 1.70 11.36 0.88
C ASN A 154 1.93 12.88 0.69
N SER A 155 0.83 13.61 0.52
CA SER A 155 0.86 15.07 0.30
C SER A 155 1.31 15.86 1.54
N LYS A 156 1.47 15.22 2.70
CA LYS A 156 1.99 15.89 3.90
C LYS A 156 3.52 15.99 3.87
N GLU A 157 4.19 14.96 3.35
CA GLU A 157 5.66 14.88 3.36
C GLU A 157 6.30 15.41 2.08
N PHE A 158 5.64 15.26 0.93
CA PHE A 158 6.19 15.71 -0.36
C PHE A 158 5.66 17.07 -0.85
N GLY A 159 4.88 17.77 -0.03
CA GLY A 159 4.43 19.14 -0.29
C GLY A 159 2.91 19.30 -0.29
N LYS A 160 2.45 20.38 0.34
CA LYS A 160 1.10 20.92 0.11
C LYS A 160 1.14 21.67 -1.21
N ARG A 161 0.16 21.42 -2.08
CA ARG A 161 -0.11 22.25 -3.25
C ARG A 161 -0.33 23.70 -2.85
#